data_AF-A0A512NB40-F1
#
_entry.id   AF-A0A512NB40-F1
#
_cell.length_a   1.000
_cell.length_b   1.000
_cell.length_c   1.000
_cell.angle_alpha   90.00
_cell.angle_beta   90.00
_cell.angle_gamma   90.00
#
_symmetry.space_group_name_H-M   'P 1'
#
loop_
_entity.id
_entity.type
_entity.pdbx_description
1 polymer ?
#
loop_
_entity_poly.entity_id
_entity_poly.type
_entity_poly.pdbx_seq_one_letter_code
_entity_poly.pdbx_strand_id
1 'polypeptide(L)'
;MGGLTEHVQTLEALCHRYLNQPNDELERAALVRGLAGFRMVGVTDDQPTIVRGLAAQCHAYAGLLSDDLASAKSPDASVRRLCGLLADLREALD
;
A
#
# COMPACT_ATOMS: atom_id res chain seq x y z
N MET A 1 -14.61 8.98 10.75
CA MET A 1 -14.72 7.59 10.26
C MET A 1 -14.54 7.57 8.74
N GLY A 2 -13.32 7.83 8.26
CA GLY A 2 -12.97 7.85 6.82
C GLY A 2 -11.50 7.50 6.58
N GLY A 3 -10.90 6.68 7.45
CA GLY A 3 -9.45 6.46 7.47
C GLY A 3 -9.00 5.41 6.46
N LEU A 4 -9.26 4.14 6.76
CA LEU A 4 -8.61 3.02 6.04
C LEU A 4 -9.00 2.96 4.56
N THR A 5 -10.29 3.06 4.22
CA THR A 5 -10.75 2.95 2.83
C THR A 5 -10.11 3.98 1.90
N GLU A 6 -10.09 5.26 2.29
CA GLU A 6 -9.46 6.33 1.50
C GLU A 6 -7.95 6.12 1.36
N HIS A 7 -7.28 5.64 2.41
CA HIS A 7 -5.85 5.36 2.37
C HIS A 7 -5.52 4.14 1.49
N VAL A 8 -6.35 3.09 1.53
CA VAL A 8 -6.21 1.92 0.65
C VAL A 8 -6.35 2.35 -0.80
N GLN A 9 -7.40 3.10 -1.14
CA GLN A 9 -7.63 3.59 -2.51
C GLN A 9 -6.51 4.49 -3.00
N THR A 10 -6.04 5.41 -2.15
CA THR A 10 -4.92 6.30 -2.48
C THR A 10 -3.64 5.51 -2.73
N LEU A 11 -3.33 4.54 -1.86
CA LEU A 11 -2.13 3.74 -1.99
C LEU A 11 -2.17 2.81 -3.20
N GLU A 12 -3.32 2.18 -3.47
CA GLU A 12 -3.57 1.35 -4.66
C GLU A 12 -3.27 2.16 -5.93
N ALA A 13 -3.85 3.38 -6.04
CA ALA A 13 -3.62 4.28 -7.17
C ALA A 13 -2.15 4.66 -7.35
N LEU A 14 -1.42 4.94 -6.26
CA LEU A 14 0.01 5.25 -6.30
C LEU A 14 0.84 4.04 -6.77
N CYS A 15 0.51 2.84 -6.31
CA CYS A 15 1.19 1.62 -6.75
C CYS A 15 1.00 1.39 -8.26
N HIS A 16 -0.22 1.58 -8.77
CA HIS A 16 -0.49 1.48 -10.20
C HIS A 16 0.24 2.53 -11.04
N ARG A 17 0.30 3.79 -10.58
CA ARG A 17 1.06 4.85 -11.26
C ARG A 17 2.55 4.51 -11.35
N TYR A 18 3.15 4.06 -10.24
CA TYR A 18 4.54 3.61 -10.23
C TYR A 18 4.78 2.46 -11.21
N LEU A 19 3.90 1.45 -11.26
CA LEU A 19 4.06 0.33 -12.18
C LEU A 19 3.99 0.74 -13.67
N ASN A 20 3.27 1.82 -13.98
CA ASN A 20 3.21 2.38 -15.33
C ASN A 20 4.42 3.27 -15.65
N GLN A 21 5.05 3.86 -14.64
CA GLN A 21 6.17 4.79 -14.78
C GLN A 21 7.26 4.52 -13.71
N PRO A 22 7.91 3.34 -13.70
CA PRO A 22 8.78 2.91 -12.60
C PRO A 22 10.11 3.70 -12.51
N ASN A 23 10.50 4.34 -13.62
CA ASN A 23 11.70 5.18 -13.71
C ASN A 23 11.43 6.65 -13.36
N ASP A 24 10.18 7.03 -13.09
CA ASP A 24 9.85 8.39 -12.68
C ASP A 24 10.11 8.55 -11.17
N GLU A 25 11.07 9.41 -10.83
CA GLU A 25 11.46 9.71 -9.45
C GLU A 25 10.33 10.37 -8.66
N LEU A 26 9.45 11.15 -9.29
CA LEU A 26 8.30 11.77 -8.66
C LEU A 26 7.26 10.72 -8.27
N GLU A 27 6.99 9.74 -9.14
CA GLU A 27 6.06 8.64 -8.85
C GLU A 27 6.61 7.75 -7.74
N ARG A 28 7.91 7.43 -7.79
CA ARG A 28 8.60 6.70 -6.71
C ARG A 28 8.49 7.44 -5.38
N ALA A 29 8.78 8.74 -5.36
CA ALA A 29 8.72 9.54 -4.14
C ALA A 29 7.27 9.68 -3.62
N ALA A 30 6.29 9.80 -4.51
CA ALA A 30 4.87 9.83 -4.15
C ALA A 30 4.43 8.50 -3.53
N LEU A 31 4.83 7.37 -4.14
CA LEU A 31 4.56 6.04 -3.59
C LEU A 31 5.20 5.86 -2.21
N VAL A 32 6.47 6.22 -2.02
CA VAL A 32 7.15 6.14 -0.71
C VAL A 32 6.40 6.96 0.35
N ARG A 33 5.97 8.18 0.03
CA ARG A 33 5.14 8.99 0.94
C ARG A 33 3.79 8.35 1.24
N GLY A 34 3.14 7.78 0.23
CA GLY A 34 1.88 7.04 0.38
C GLY A 34 2.02 5.83 1.30
N LEU A 35 3.09 5.04 1.15
CA LEU A 35 3.41 3.90 2.01
C LEU A 35 3.64 4.34 3.46
N ALA A 36 4.36 5.44 3.68
CA ALA A 36 4.55 6.01 5.02
C ALA A 36 3.23 6.49 5.64
N GLY A 37 2.36 7.14 4.85
CA GLY A 37 1.04 7.55 5.27
C GLY A 37 0.14 6.38 5.65
N PHE A 38 0.08 5.36 4.79
CA PHE A 38 -0.66 4.12 5.05
C PHE A 38 -0.15 3.43 6.33
N ARG A 39 1.16 3.45 6.58
CA ARG A 39 1.76 2.89 7.80
C ARG A 39 1.38 3.62 9.10
N MET A 40 0.84 4.83 9.01
CA MET A 40 0.33 5.55 10.17
C MET A 40 -1.15 5.26 10.42
N VAL A 41 -1.83 4.57 9.49
CA VAL A 41 -3.23 4.19 9.65
C VAL A 41 -3.30 2.96 10.55
N GLY A 42 -3.77 3.16 11.78
CA GLY A 42 -4.02 2.06 12.71
C GLY A 42 -5.10 1.11 12.19
N VAL A 43 -4.89 -0.18 12.39
CA VAL A 43 -5.94 -1.21 12.27
C VAL A 43 -6.78 -1.17 13.54
N THR A 44 -8.08 -1.02 13.41
CA THR A 44 -9.00 -0.80 14.53
C THR A 44 -9.72 -2.08 14.97
N ASP A 45 -10.11 -2.16 16.24
CA ASP A 45 -10.73 -3.36 16.81
C ASP A 45 -12.16 -3.63 16.30
N ASP A 46 -12.81 -2.63 15.74
CA ASP A 46 -14.16 -2.69 15.14
C ASP A 46 -14.18 -3.32 13.73
N GLN A 47 -13.02 -3.59 13.12
CA GLN A 47 -12.95 -4.23 11.81
C GLN A 47 -13.13 -5.76 11.88
N PRO A 48 -13.78 -6.37 10.87
CA PRO A 48 -13.85 -7.82 10.73
C PRO A 48 -12.46 -8.47 10.76
N THR A 49 -12.36 -9.69 11.31
CA THR A 49 -11.09 -10.42 11.43
C THR A 49 -10.34 -10.56 10.09
N ILE A 50 -11.07 -10.77 8.99
CA ILE A 50 -10.50 -10.87 7.64
C ILE A 50 -9.88 -9.54 7.21
N VAL A 51 -10.63 -8.43 7.33
CA VAL A 51 -10.17 -7.07 7.03
C VAL A 51 -8.93 -6.72 7.86
N ARG A 52 -8.97 -7.02 9.16
CA ARG A 52 -7.85 -6.80 10.10
C ARG A 52 -6.60 -7.56 9.68
N GLY A 53 -6.75 -8.84 9.30
CA GLY A 53 -5.67 -9.68 8.83
C GLY A 53 -5.04 -9.18 7.53
N LEU A 54 -5.88 -8.84 6.54
CA LEU A 54 -5.44 -8.28 5.26
C LEU A 54 -4.78 -6.90 5.42
N ALA A 55 -5.36 -6.03 6.25
CA ALA A 55 -4.81 -4.72 6.56
C ALA A 55 -3.41 -4.84 7.19
N ALA A 56 -3.24 -5.73 8.16
CA ALA A 56 -1.93 -6.00 8.78
C ALA A 56 -0.90 -6.51 7.75
N GLN A 57 -1.31 -7.38 6.82
CA GLN A 57 -0.43 -7.86 5.74
C GLN A 57 -0.02 -6.75 4.77
N CYS A 58 -0.97 -5.92 4.33
CA CYS A 58 -0.69 -4.74 3.50
C CYS A 58 0.31 -3.82 4.20
N HIS A 59 0.13 -3.61 5.50
CA HIS A 59 0.96 -2.73 6.31
C HIS A 59 2.40 -3.24 6.44
N ALA A 60 2.58 -4.54 6.66
CA ALA A 60 3.88 -5.19 6.71
C ALA A 60 4.60 -5.11 5.35
N TYR A 61 3.90 -5.41 4.25
CA TYR A 61 4.45 -5.32 2.90
C TYR A 61 4.81 -3.89 2.51
N ALA A 62 4.00 -2.90 2.90
CA ALA A 62 4.29 -1.50 2.63
C ALA A 62 5.59 -1.04 3.30
N GLY A 63 5.90 -1.56 4.49
CA GLY A 63 7.18 -1.34 5.15
C GLY A 63 8.37 -1.90 4.35
N LEU A 64 8.32 -3.20 4.03
CA LEU A 64 9.37 -3.87 3.26
C LEU A 64 9.59 -3.22 1.89
N LEU A 65 8.51 -2.87 1.20
CA LEU A 65 8.56 -2.22 -0.11
C LEU A 65 9.20 -0.82 -0.02
N SER A 66 8.91 -0.05 1.03
CA SER A 66 9.54 1.27 1.22
C SER A 66 11.05 1.15 1.42
N ASP A 67 11.52 0.11 2.11
CA ASP A 67 12.95 -0.14 2.31
C ASP A 67 13.62 -0.59 0.99
N ASP A 68 12.95 -1.48 0.24
CA ASP A 68 13.41 -1.90 -1.09
C ASP A 68 13.51 -0.71 -2.06
N LEU A 69 12.47 0.13 -2.09
CA LEU A 69 12.42 1.37 -2.85
C LEU A 69 13.49 2.36 -2.39
N ALA A 70 13.96 2.36 -1.15
CA ALA A 70 15.08 3.19 -0.71
C ALA A 70 16.44 2.61 -1.15
N SER A 71 16.54 1.28 -1.27
CA SER A 71 17.79 0.55 -1.54
C SER A 71 18.18 0.41 -3.03
N ALA A 72 17.49 1.10 -3.95
CA ALA A 72 17.72 1.07 -5.41
C ALA A 72 17.58 -0.31 -6.08
N LYS A 73 16.96 -1.29 -5.41
CA LYS A 73 16.57 -2.57 -6.01
C LYS A 73 15.32 -2.39 -6.87
N SER A 74 15.15 -3.25 -7.89
CA SER A 74 13.89 -3.30 -8.67
C SER A 74 12.76 -3.83 -7.77
N PRO A 75 11.73 -3.02 -7.48
CA PRO A 75 10.67 -3.39 -6.54
C PRO A 75 9.39 -3.87 -7.24
N ASP A 76 9.38 -3.96 -8.57
CA ASP A 76 8.17 -4.17 -9.40
C ASP A 76 7.33 -5.37 -8.96
N ALA A 77 7.97 -6.49 -8.61
CA ALA A 77 7.28 -7.68 -8.13
C ALA A 77 6.60 -7.44 -6.77
N SER A 78 7.27 -6.72 -5.87
CA SER A 78 6.74 -6.35 -4.55
C SER A 78 5.60 -5.34 -4.66
N VAL A 79 5.72 -4.35 -5.56
CA VAL A 79 4.65 -3.38 -5.83
C VAL A 79 3.42 -4.07 -6.41
N ARG A 80 3.59 -4.97 -7.39
CA ARG A 80 2.48 -5.75 -7.96
C ARG A 80 1.77 -6.61 -6.92
N ARG A 81 2.53 -7.23 -6.02
CA ARG A 81 1.95 -8.01 -4.92
C ARG A 81 1.17 -7.13 -3.95
N LEU A 82 1.70 -5.96 -3.61
CA LEU A 82 1.01 -5.00 -2.76
C LEU A 82 -0.29 -4.48 -3.41
N CYS A 83 -0.30 -4.19 -4.72
CA CYS A 83 -1.53 -3.86 -5.45
C CYS A 83 -2.62 -4.93 -5.26
N GLY A 84 -2.27 -6.21 -5.40
CA GLY A 84 -3.22 -7.30 -5.22
C GLY A 84 -3.82 -7.33 -3.80
N LEU A 85 -2.96 -7.24 -2.77
CA LEU A 85 -3.41 -7.21 -1.38
C LEU A 85 -4.31 -5.99 -1.07
N LEU A 86 -4.02 -4.83 -1.67
CA LEU A 86 -4.83 -3.62 -1.51
C LEU A 86 -6.18 -3.73 -2.22
N ALA A 87 -6.23 -4.37 -3.39
CA ALA A 87 -7.48 -4.65 -4.09
C ALA A 87 -8.37 -5.62 -3.30
N ASP A 88 -7.79 -6.71 -2.77
CA ASP A 88 -8.49 -7.65 -1.90
C ASP A 88 -9.03 -6.96 -0.63
N LEU A 89 -8.22 -6.07 -0.05
CA LEU A 89 -8.61 -5.27 1.13
C LEU A 89 -9.73 -4.28 0.79
N ARG A 90 -9.69 -3.63 -0.37
CA ARG A 90 -10.75 -2.72 -0.83
C ARG A 90 -12.07 -3.47 -1.01
N GLU A 91 -12.04 -4.64 -1.65
CA GLU A 91 -13.23 -5.50 -1.81
C GLU A 91 -13.80 -5.94 -0.46
N ALA A 92 -12.95 -6.17 0.55
CA ALA A 92 -13.39 -6.51 1.89
C ALA A 92 -13.92 -5.30 2.71
N LEU A 93 -13.67 -4.07 2.26
CA LEU A 93 -14.10 -2.82 2.90
C LEU A 93 -15.37 -2.23 2.28
N ASP A 94 -15.63 -2.50 0.99
CA ASP A 94 -16.87 -2.15 0.27
C ASP A 94 -18.05 -3.04 0.70
#